data_AF-A0A7V5GUD2-F1
#
_entry.id   AF-A0A7V5GUD2-F1
#
_cell.length_a   1.000
_cell.length_b   1.000
_cell.length_c   1.000
_cell.angle_alpha   90.00
_cell.angle_beta   90.00
_cell.angle_gamma   90.00
#
_symmetry.space_group_name_H-M   'P 1'
#
loop_
_entity.id
_entity.type
_entity.pdbx_description
1 polymer ?
#
loop_
_entity_poly.entity_id
_entity_poly.type
_entity_poly.pdbx_seq_one_letter_code
_entity_poly.pdbx_strand_id
1 'polypeptide(L)'
;MRLKKTNWSRDGGWTFVEAMLSVVIMSIMVLGLTIVLMAFREHLDRSWSIRVMDQYGNDVIERLTHELRNAVDVSVRNSYGNTQEIIISYLDPNCLDRTYKHRWRADLHTNQIKVDNAPIDPFFPPRKPGRGESYQILQFTLTKFGVLTPNPDENREAHFRNQAFLNATYDIRFKVRYNRNAINPGERNWSYEKEYSNRVYLRNKNLPIRNRVD
;
A
#
# COMPACT_ATOMS: atom_id res chain seq x y z
N MET A 1 82.54 -31.64 -30.80
CA MET A 1 81.07 -31.83 -30.97
C MET A 1 80.41 -31.50 -29.64
N ARG A 2 79.76 -30.34 -29.49
CA ARG A 2 79.09 -29.93 -28.24
C ARG A 2 77.59 -30.23 -28.35
N LEU A 3 77.08 -31.06 -27.44
CA LEU A 3 75.64 -31.35 -27.30
C LEU A 3 74.89 -30.07 -26.93
N LYS A 4 73.97 -29.66 -27.79
CA LYS A 4 73.07 -28.52 -27.56
C LYS A 4 72.03 -28.97 -26.52
N LYS A 5 72.22 -28.59 -25.26
CA LYS A 5 71.18 -28.72 -24.22
C LYS A 5 69.99 -27.85 -24.64
N THR A 6 68.93 -28.48 -25.11
CA THR A 6 67.62 -27.84 -25.25
C THR A 6 67.10 -27.58 -23.84
N ASN A 7 67.25 -26.33 -23.38
CA ASN A 7 66.51 -25.84 -22.23
C ASN A 7 65.03 -25.82 -22.63
N TRP A 8 64.28 -26.87 -22.26
CA TRP A 8 62.83 -26.75 -22.15
C TRP A 8 62.55 -25.67 -21.10
N SER A 9 62.10 -24.52 -21.60
CA SER A 9 61.72 -23.38 -20.77
C SER A 9 60.69 -23.85 -19.75
N ARG A 10 61.04 -23.64 -18.48
CA ARG A 10 60.21 -23.91 -17.30
C ARG A 10 59.04 -22.90 -17.19
N ASP A 11 58.96 -21.96 -18.13
CA ASP A 11 57.97 -20.87 -18.15
C ASP A 11 56.62 -21.33 -18.72
N GLY A 12 56.61 -22.32 -19.64
CA GLY A 12 55.37 -22.80 -20.28
C GLY A 12 54.38 -23.47 -19.32
N GLY A 13 54.89 -24.17 -18.30
CA GLY A 13 54.06 -24.78 -17.25
C GLY A 13 53.49 -23.75 -16.26
N TRP A 14 54.26 -22.69 -15.98
CA TRP A 14 53.83 -21.60 -15.11
C TRP A 14 52.75 -20.72 -15.78
N THR A 15 52.94 -20.38 -17.06
CA THR A 15 51.95 -19.61 -17.83
C THR A 15 50.61 -20.34 -17.97
N PHE A 16 50.62 -21.67 -18.05
CA PHE A 16 49.39 -22.47 -18.10
C PHE A 16 48.65 -22.46 -16.76
N VAL A 17 49.36 -22.58 -15.64
CA VAL A 17 48.78 -22.51 -14.29
C VAL A 17 48.20 -21.13 -14.02
N GLU A 18 48.90 -20.06 -14.42
CA GLU A 18 48.43 -18.68 -14.29
C GLU A 18 47.16 -18.42 -15.13
N ALA A 19 47.11 -18.95 -16.35
CA ALA A 19 45.92 -18.86 -17.20
C ALA A 19 44.72 -19.63 -16.60
N MET A 20 44.93 -20.84 -16.09
CA MET A 20 43.87 -21.62 -15.43
C MET A 20 43.36 -20.94 -14.15
N LEU A 21 44.26 -20.42 -13.32
CA LEU A 21 43.88 -19.68 -12.12
C LEU A 21 43.08 -18.41 -12.47
N SER A 22 43.48 -17.69 -13.52
CA SER A 22 42.77 -16.51 -14.01
C SER A 22 41.35 -16.83 -14.48
N VAL A 23 41.17 -17.96 -15.19
CA VAL A 23 39.84 -18.43 -15.63
C VAL A 23 38.97 -18.80 -14.43
N VAL A 24 39.53 -19.50 -13.43
CA VAL A 24 38.79 -19.87 -12.21
C VAL A 24 38.35 -18.63 -11.45
N ILE A 25 39.25 -17.67 -11.21
CA ILE A 25 38.92 -16.42 -10.51
C ILE A 25 37.86 -15.63 -11.30
N MET A 26 38.01 -15.51 -12.63
CA MET A 26 37.02 -14.83 -13.47
C MET A 26 35.65 -15.52 -13.39
N SER A 27 35.61 -16.85 -13.39
CA SER A 27 34.35 -17.61 -13.25
C SER A 27 33.67 -17.36 -11.90
N ILE A 28 34.44 -17.33 -10.81
CA ILE A 28 33.93 -17.03 -9.47
C ILE A 28 33.39 -15.59 -9.40
N MET A 29 34.11 -14.63 -9.99
CA MET A 29 33.66 -13.24 -10.05
C MET A 29 32.35 -13.10 -10.84
N VAL A 30 32.22 -13.76 -11.98
CA VAL A 30 30.99 -13.74 -12.79
C VAL A 30 29.84 -14.37 -12.03
N LEU A 31 30.04 -15.54 -11.42
CA LEU A 31 29.01 -16.20 -10.62
C LEU A 31 28.58 -15.32 -9.42
N GLY A 32 29.55 -14.76 -8.68
CA GLY A 32 29.28 -13.85 -7.57
C GLY A 32 28.47 -12.63 -8.01
N LEU A 33 28.85 -12.00 -9.13
CA LEU A 33 28.12 -10.86 -9.69
C LEU A 33 26.69 -11.25 -10.09
N THR A 34 26.48 -12.40 -10.72
CA THR A 34 25.13 -12.84 -11.11
C THR A 34 24.21 -13.03 -9.91
N ILE A 35 24.72 -13.61 -8.80
CA ILE A 35 23.95 -13.78 -7.57
C ILE A 35 23.59 -12.42 -6.97
N VAL A 36 24.55 -11.49 -6.91
CA VAL A 36 24.31 -10.13 -6.40
C VAL A 36 23.27 -9.39 -7.24
N LEU A 37 23.35 -9.46 -8.57
CA LEU A 37 22.38 -8.84 -9.47
C LEU A 37 20.98 -9.43 -9.31
N MET A 38 20.87 -10.75 -9.14
CA MET A 38 19.59 -11.40 -8.87
C MET A 38 18.99 -10.92 -7.54
N ALA A 39 19.79 -10.87 -6.48
CA ALA A 39 19.35 -10.38 -5.18
C ALA A 39 18.93 -8.90 -5.24
N PHE A 40 19.69 -8.05 -5.94
CA PHE A 40 19.34 -6.63 -6.14
C PHE A 40 18.02 -6.46 -6.88
N ARG A 41 17.82 -7.20 -7.97
CA ARG A 41 16.57 -7.19 -8.72
C ARG A 41 15.40 -7.58 -7.83
N GLU A 42 15.56 -8.64 -7.05
CA GLU A 42 14.53 -9.10 -6.12
C GLU A 42 14.19 -8.05 -5.05
N HIS A 43 15.19 -7.36 -4.51
CA HIS A 43 14.98 -6.27 -3.57
C HIS A 43 14.22 -5.10 -4.23
N LEU A 44 14.58 -4.73 -5.45
CA LEU A 44 13.91 -3.66 -6.20
C LEU A 44 12.45 -4.00 -6.53
N ASP A 45 12.18 -5.21 -7.01
CA ASP A 45 10.82 -5.68 -7.32
C ASP A 45 9.95 -5.63 -6.06
N ARG A 46 10.46 -6.09 -4.91
CA ARG A 46 9.75 -6.01 -3.63
C ARG A 46 9.51 -4.57 -3.17
N SER A 47 10.51 -3.70 -3.26
CA SER A 47 10.36 -2.28 -2.91
C SER A 47 9.34 -1.57 -3.81
N TRP A 48 9.29 -1.95 -5.09
CA TRP A 48 8.30 -1.43 -6.03
C TRP A 48 6.88 -1.86 -5.65
N SER A 49 6.67 -3.14 -5.37
CA SER A 49 5.36 -3.67 -4.97
C SER A 49 4.82 -3.02 -3.70
N ILE A 50 5.69 -2.71 -2.73
CA ILE A 50 5.34 -1.93 -1.53
C ILE A 50 5.00 -0.48 -1.89
N ARG A 51 5.77 0.16 -2.78
CA ARG A 51 5.49 1.54 -3.22
C ARG A 51 4.12 1.65 -3.90
N VAL A 52 3.73 0.67 -4.72
CA VAL A 52 2.40 0.63 -5.34
C VAL A 52 1.31 0.52 -4.28
N MET A 53 1.50 -0.32 -3.26
CA MET A 53 0.58 -0.40 -2.11
C MET A 53 0.49 0.92 -1.33
N ASP A 54 1.63 1.59 -1.14
CA ASP A 54 1.74 2.87 -0.46
C ASP A 54 1.01 4.00 -1.19
N GLN A 55 1.21 4.09 -2.50
CA GLN A 55 0.52 5.05 -3.35
C GLN A 55 -0.98 4.82 -3.30
N TYR A 56 -1.43 3.57 -3.49
CA TYR A 56 -2.85 3.24 -3.44
C TYR A 56 -3.49 3.58 -2.08
N GLY A 57 -2.82 3.24 -0.97
CA GLY A 57 -3.31 3.54 0.36
C GLY A 57 -3.46 5.03 0.64
N ASN A 58 -2.48 5.83 0.19
CA ASN A 58 -2.55 7.28 0.29
C ASN A 58 -3.67 7.86 -0.58
N ASP A 59 -3.81 7.40 -1.83
CA ASP A 59 -4.85 7.88 -2.75
C ASP A 59 -6.26 7.61 -2.20
N VAL A 60 -6.50 6.43 -1.62
CA VAL A 60 -7.77 6.09 -0.96
C VAL A 60 -8.06 7.04 0.21
N ILE A 61 -7.10 7.22 1.11
CA ILE A 61 -7.28 8.08 2.29
C ILE A 61 -7.44 9.54 1.91
N GLU A 62 -6.61 10.05 1.01
CA GLU A 62 -6.65 11.45 0.59
C GLU A 62 -7.97 11.79 -0.08
N ARG A 63 -8.40 10.96 -1.04
CA ARG A 63 -9.68 11.16 -1.73
C ARG A 63 -10.86 11.05 -0.77
N LEU A 64 -10.88 10.04 0.09
CA LEU A 64 -11.94 9.88 1.10
C LEU A 64 -11.97 11.06 2.08
N THR A 65 -10.80 11.56 2.49
CA THR A 65 -10.70 12.75 3.35
C THR A 65 -11.26 13.99 2.67
N HIS A 66 -10.92 14.22 1.40
CA HIS A 66 -11.44 15.37 0.64
C HIS A 66 -12.96 15.30 0.50
N GLU A 67 -13.47 14.11 0.22
CA GLU A 67 -14.90 13.81 0.11
C GLU A 67 -15.62 14.04 1.45
N LEU A 68 -15.11 13.48 2.55
CA LEU A 68 -15.67 13.69 3.89
C LEU A 68 -15.64 15.16 4.31
N ARG A 69 -14.58 15.93 4.03
CA ARG A 69 -14.53 17.36 4.39
C ARG A 69 -15.72 18.15 3.86
N ASN A 70 -16.19 17.83 2.65
CA ASN A 70 -17.30 18.51 2.00
C ASN A 70 -18.67 17.84 2.27
N ALA A 71 -18.68 16.72 2.97
CA ALA A 71 -19.89 15.98 3.24
C ALA A 71 -20.78 16.66 4.29
N VAL A 72 -22.08 16.47 4.11
CA VAL A 72 -23.12 17.01 4.98
C VAL A 72 -23.61 15.94 5.94
N ASP A 73 -23.76 14.71 5.45
CA ASP A 73 -24.07 13.57 6.29
C ASP A 73 -23.27 12.34 5.85
N VAL A 74 -23.01 11.45 6.82
CA VAL A 74 -22.26 10.22 6.61
C VAL A 74 -22.94 9.10 7.36
N SER A 75 -23.35 8.07 6.62
CA SER A 75 -23.88 6.83 7.18
C SER A 75 -22.90 5.69 6.94
N VAL A 76 -22.69 4.87 7.96
CA VAL A 76 -21.75 3.75 7.93
C VAL A 76 -22.51 2.47 8.20
N ARG A 77 -22.27 1.44 7.40
CA ARG A 77 -22.86 0.11 7.53
C ARG A 77 -21.76 -0.92 7.61
N ASN A 78 -21.86 -1.87 8.54
CA ASN A 78 -20.89 -2.95 8.61
C ASN A 78 -21.05 -3.86 7.38
N SER A 79 -19.91 -4.23 6.79
CA SER A 79 -19.82 -5.15 5.66
C SER A 79 -19.10 -6.43 6.09
N TYR A 80 -18.80 -7.31 5.13
CA TYR A 80 -18.04 -8.53 5.38
C TYR A 80 -16.61 -8.25 5.87
N GLY A 81 -16.14 -9.06 6.81
CA GLY A 81 -14.82 -8.89 7.42
C GLY A 81 -14.72 -7.62 8.28
N ASN A 82 -13.50 -7.10 8.46
CA ASN A 82 -13.26 -5.84 9.19
C ASN A 82 -13.43 -4.62 8.25
N THR A 83 -14.48 -4.62 7.43
CA THR A 83 -14.75 -3.55 6.46
C THR A 83 -16.15 -2.98 6.64
N GLN A 84 -16.29 -1.71 6.27
CA GLN A 84 -17.53 -0.96 6.34
C GLN A 84 -17.84 -0.36 4.98
N GLU A 85 -19.13 -0.26 4.71
CA GLU A 85 -19.67 0.54 3.63
C GLU A 85 -19.97 1.94 4.16
N ILE A 86 -19.42 2.96 3.48
CA ILE A 86 -19.55 4.36 3.86
C ILE A 86 -20.38 5.04 2.78
N ILE A 87 -21.51 5.62 3.16
CA ILE A 87 -22.36 6.40 2.26
C ILE A 87 -22.23 7.85 2.67
N ILE A 88 -21.67 8.65 1.77
CA ILE A 88 -21.39 10.06 1.97
C ILE A 88 -22.43 10.87 1.21
N SER A 89 -23.10 11.80 1.89
CA SER A 89 -24.10 12.70 1.29
C SER A 89 -23.54 14.11 1.13
N TYR A 90 -23.70 14.68 -0.06
CA TYR A 90 -23.26 16.02 -0.44
C TYR A 90 -24.45 16.90 -0.76
N LEU A 91 -24.30 18.21 -0.59
CA LEU A 91 -25.20 19.19 -1.16
C LEU A 91 -24.79 19.50 -2.61
N ASP A 92 -25.77 19.62 -3.50
CA ASP A 92 -25.54 20.11 -4.86
C ASP A 92 -25.02 21.56 -4.79
N PRO A 93 -23.86 21.86 -5.39
CA PRO A 93 -23.28 23.21 -5.36
C PRO A 93 -24.15 24.25 -6.07
N ASN A 94 -25.02 23.85 -7.00
CA ASN A 94 -25.89 24.75 -7.76
C ASN A 94 -27.26 24.92 -7.11
N CYS A 95 -27.74 23.89 -6.40
CA CYS A 95 -29.06 23.87 -5.77
C CYS A 95 -28.96 23.25 -4.37
N LEU A 96 -28.86 24.08 -3.33
CA LEU A 96 -28.71 23.65 -1.91
C LEU A 96 -29.86 22.77 -1.35
N ASP A 97 -30.82 22.39 -2.17
CA ASP A 97 -31.97 21.54 -1.84
C ASP A 97 -31.81 20.09 -2.33
N ARG A 98 -30.85 19.81 -3.23
CA ARG A 98 -30.59 18.45 -3.75
C ARG A 98 -29.37 17.84 -3.07
N THR A 99 -29.47 16.55 -2.76
CA THR A 99 -28.37 15.79 -2.20
C THR A 99 -27.91 14.67 -3.12
N TYR A 100 -26.60 14.55 -3.30
CA TYR A 100 -25.96 13.43 -4.00
C TYR A 100 -25.32 12.49 -2.99
N LYS A 101 -25.25 11.21 -3.33
CA LYS A 101 -24.65 10.20 -2.46
C LYS A 101 -23.56 9.44 -3.20
N HIS A 102 -22.39 9.34 -2.58
CA HIS A 102 -21.32 8.45 -3.03
C HIS A 102 -21.22 7.27 -2.05
N ARG A 103 -21.21 6.06 -2.61
CA ARG A 103 -21.10 4.80 -1.88
C ARG A 103 -19.68 4.27 -1.99
N TRP A 104 -18.97 4.29 -0.87
CA TRP A 104 -17.64 3.73 -0.70
C TRP A 104 -17.71 2.35 -0.08
N ARG A 105 -17.02 1.37 -0.66
CA ARG A 105 -16.92 0.02 -0.11
C ARG A 105 -15.62 -0.65 -0.47
N ALA A 106 -15.15 -1.54 0.40
CA ALA A 106 -14.11 -2.50 0.05
C ALA A 106 -14.73 -3.71 -0.67
N ASP A 107 -14.23 -4.00 -1.86
CA ASP A 107 -14.49 -5.25 -2.56
C ASP A 107 -13.34 -6.22 -2.25
N LEU A 108 -13.62 -7.19 -1.37
CA LEU A 108 -12.66 -8.19 -0.93
C LEU A 108 -12.35 -9.24 -2.00
N HIS A 109 -13.23 -9.40 -3.01
CA HIS A 109 -12.97 -10.32 -4.11
C HIS A 109 -11.89 -9.77 -5.04
N THR A 110 -11.99 -8.48 -5.37
CA THR A 110 -11.02 -7.79 -6.23
C THR A 110 -9.89 -7.11 -5.45
N ASN A 111 -9.94 -7.10 -4.11
CA ASN A 111 -9.04 -6.36 -3.22
C ASN A 111 -8.92 -4.88 -3.58
N GLN A 112 -10.06 -4.25 -3.89
CA GLN A 112 -10.14 -2.84 -4.29
C GLN A 112 -11.20 -2.11 -3.47
N ILE A 113 -10.94 -0.86 -3.12
CA ILE A 113 -11.96 0.10 -2.73
C ILE A 113 -12.68 0.61 -3.99
N LYS A 114 -14.00 0.59 -3.95
CA LYS A 114 -14.90 1.08 -5.01
C LYS A 114 -15.74 2.24 -4.51
N VAL A 115 -15.91 3.24 -5.37
CA VAL A 115 -16.84 4.37 -5.23
C VAL A 115 -17.91 4.21 -6.30
N ASP A 116 -19.17 4.04 -5.90
CA ASP A 116 -20.31 3.82 -6.80
C ASP A 116 -20.06 2.67 -7.80
N ASN A 117 -19.46 1.59 -7.30
CA ASN A 117 -19.03 0.39 -8.06
C ASN A 117 -17.84 0.59 -9.01
N ALA A 118 -17.30 1.79 -9.17
CA ALA A 118 -16.07 2.04 -9.91
C ALA A 118 -14.86 1.93 -8.98
N PRO A 119 -13.76 1.27 -9.39
CA PRO A 119 -12.54 1.24 -8.59
C PRO A 119 -11.91 2.63 -8.50
N ILE A 120 -11.33 2.97 -7.35
CA ILE A 120 -10.59 4.24 -7.18
C ILE A 120 -9.39 4.29 -8.12
N ASP A 121 -8.64 3.18 -8.17
CA ASP A 121 -7.55 2.97 -9.10
C ASP A 121 -7.83 1.67 -9.88
N PRO A 122 -8.07 1.74 -11.19
CA PRO A 122 -8.31 0.56 -12.03
C PRO A 122 -7.05 -0.30 -12.24
N PHE A 123 -5.87 0.20 -11.88
CA PHE A 123 -4.59 -0.50 -12.02
C PHE A 123 -4.14 -1.21 -10.74
N PHE A 124 -4.78 -0.95 -9.60
CA PHE A 124 -4.53 -1.65 -8.34
C PHE A 124 -5.59 -2.73 -8.09
N PRO A 125 -5.24 -3.95 -7.65
CA PRO A 125 -3.88 -4.49 -7.64
C PRO A 125 -3.35 -4.62 -9.07
N PRO A 126 -2.02 -4.63 -9.27
CA PRO A 126 -1.41 -4.80 -10.59
C PRO A 126 -1.98 -6.03 -11.30
N ARG A 127 -2.36 -5.89 -12.58
CA ARG A 127 -2.95 -7.00 -13.37
C ARG A 127 -2.02 -8.22 -13.50
N LYS A 128 -0.71 -7.99 -13.42
CA LYS A 128 0.33 -9.01 -13.44
C LYS A 128 1.23 -8.77 -12.22
N PRO A 129 0.81 -9.15 -11.02
CA PRO A 129 1.70 -9.10 -9.87
C PRO A 129 2.86 -10.07 -10.10
N GLY A 130 3.97 -9.90 -9.37
CA GLY A 130 5.06 -10.87 -9.42
C GLY A 130 4.56 -12.27 -9.05
N ARG A 131 5.29 -13.31 -9.45
CA ARG A 131 4.91 -14.69 -9.10
C ARG A 131 4.79 -14.82 -7.57
N GLY A 132 3.68 -15.36 -7.10
CA GLY A 132 3.43 -15.54 -5.65
C GLY A 132 3.10 -14.24 -4.89
N GLU A 133 2.96 -13.11 -5.58
CA GLU A 133 2.58 -11.84 -4.96
C GLU A 133 1.07 -11.65 -4.93
N SER A 134 0.56 -11.09 -3.82
CA SER A 134 -0.86 -10.74 -3.68
C SER A 134 -1.04 -9.54 -2.75
N TYR A 135 -2.15 -8.83 -2.96
CA TYR A 135 -2.55 -7.69 -2.15
C TYR A 135 -3.90 -8.00 -1.51
N GLN A 136 -4.06 -7.65 -0.24
CA GLN A 136 -5.27 -7.92 0.53
C GLN A 136 -5.67 -6.69 1.33
N ILE A 137 -6.96 -6.33 1.25
CA ILE A 137 -7.53 -5.32 2.13
C ILE A 137 -7.94 -6.01 3.43
N LEU A 138 -7.31 -5.62 4.54
CA LEU A 138 -7.59 -6.18 5.86
C LEU A 138 -8.63 -5.38 6.61
N GLN A 139 -8.61 -4.05 6.46
CA GLN A 139 -9.51 -3.16 7.17
C GLN A 139 -9.88 -1.96 6.31
N PHE A 140 -11.15 -1.57 6.35
CA PHE A 140 -11.62 -0.31 5.78
C PHE A 140 -12.80 0.18 6.62
N THR A 141 -12.56 1.11 7.54
CA THR A 141 -13.54 1.52 8.55
C THR A 141 -13.56 3.03 8.72
N LEU A 142 -14.74 3.56 9.03
CA LEU A 142 -14.96 4.94 9.40
C LEU A 142 -15.73 4.97 10.72
N THR A 143 -15.09 5.48 11.77
CA THR A 143 -15.67 5.54 13.11
C THR A 143 -15.82 6.98 13.56
N LYS A 144 -16.86 7.28 14.34
CA LYS A 144 -16.95 8.58 15.01
C LYS A 144 -15.78 8.73 16.00
N PHE A 145 -15.33 9.97 16.18
CA PHE A 145 -14.30 10.29 17.17
C PHE A 145 -14.69 9.76 18.56
N GLY A 146 -13.73 9.17 19.27
CA GLY A 146 -13.89 8.64 20.62
C GLY A 146 -14.52 7.25 20.73
N VAL A 147 -14.91 6.62 19.60
CA VAL A 147 -15.44 5.23 19.61
C VAL A 147 -14.32 4.19 19.66
N LEU A 148 -13.19 4.47 19.00
CA LEU A 148 -12.00 3.62 19.07
C LEU A 148 -11.15 4.07 20.26
N THR A 149 -10.51 3.11 20.94
CA THR A 149 -9.78 3.28 22.21
C THR A 149 -9.07 4.63 22.27
N PRO A 150 -9.56 5.57 23.10
CA PRO A 150 -9.01 6.91 23.10
C PRO A 150 -7.58 6.85 23.62
N ASN A 151 -6.67 7.44 22.85
CA ASN A 151 -5.36 7.77 23.38
C ASN A 151 -5.59 8.67 24.62
N PRO A 152 -4.97 8.42 25.78
CA PRO A 152 -5.16 9.24 26.99
C PRO A 152 -4.96 10.74 26.76
N ASP A 153 -4.14 11.14 25.78
CA ASP A 153 -3.95 12.53 25.37
C ASP A 153 -5.17 13.11 24.61
N GLU A 154 -5.86 12.29 23.82
CA GLU A 154 -7.06 12.69 23.07
C GLU A 154 -8.27 12.90 23.99
N ASN A 155 -8.35 12.17 25.11
CA ASN A 155 -9.37 12.38 26.12
C ASN A 155 -9.26 13.78 26.76
N ARG A 156 -8.05 14.28 26.98
CA ARG A 156 -7.83 15.63 27.53
C ARG A 156 -8.29 16.69 26.53
N GLU A 157 -7.96 16.54 25.25
CA GLU A 157 -8.40 17.49 24.22
C GLU A 157 -9.92 17.43 23.97
N ALA A 158 -10.54 16.25 24.07
CA ALA A 158 -11.99 16.10 23.89
C ALA A 158 -12.80 16.94 24.89
N HIS A 159 -12.30 17.10 26.12
CA HIS A 159 -12.93 17.94 27.14
C HIS A 159 -12.95 19.44 26.78
N PHE A 160 -12.01 19.92 25.97
CA PHE A 160 -11.92 21.32 25.57
C PHE A 160 -12.64 21.63 24.25
N ARG A 161 -13.16 20.62 23.54
CA ARG A 161 -13.78 20.78 22.21
C ARG A 161 -15.31 20.71 22.32
N ASN A 162 -15.99 21.55 21.53
CA ASN A 162 -17.46 21.59 21.45
C ASN A 162 -18.03 20.22 21.04
N GLN A 163 -19.12 19.76 21.67
CA GLN A 163 -19.79 18.50 21.34
C GLN A 163 -20.23 18.40 19.87
N ALA A 164 -20.60 19.53 19.26
CA ALA A 164 -20.89 19.61 17.82
C ALA A 164 -19.65 19.32 16.95
N PHE A 165 -18.45 19.68 17.43
CA PHE A 165 -17.20 19.36 16.75
C PHE A 165 -16.89 17.87 16.81
N LEU A 166 -17.04 17.27 18.00
CA LEU A 166 -16.81 15.83 18.22
C LEU A 166 -17.76 14.98 17.36
N ASN A 167 -19.03 15.36 17.29
CA ASN A 167 -20.05 14.67 16.48
C ASN A 167 -19.85 14.81 14.95
N ALA A 168 -19.06 15.79 14.53
CA ALA A 168 -18.69 16.02 13.14
C ALA A 168 -17.27 15.52 12.81
N THR A 169 -16.59 14.86 13.74
CA THR A 169 -15.24 14.31 13.53
C THR A 169 -15.29 12.79 13.41
N TYR A 170 -14.60 12.28 12.39
CA TYR A 170 -14.53 10.85 12.10
C TYR A 170 -13.08 10.42 11.89
N ASP A 171 -12.78 9.20 12.31
CA ASP A 171 -11.50 8.53 12.13
C ASP A 171 -11.63 7.50 11.01
N ILE A 172 -10.82 7.67 9.96
CA ILE A 172 -10.67 6.74 8.84
C ILE A 172 -9.55 5.77 9.20
N ARG A 173 -9.77 4.47 9.01
CA ARG A 173 -8.70 3.47 9.05
C ARG A 173 -8.78 2.56 7.84
N PHE A 174 -7.66 2.45 7.14
CA PHE A 174 -7.49 1.57 5.99
C PHE A 174 -6.23 0.74 6.21
N LYS A 175 -6.34 -0.59 6.18
CA LYS A 175 -5.20 -1.50 6.36
C LYS A 175 -5.08 -2.41 5.16
N VAL A 176 -3.89 -2.42 4.56
CA VAL A 176 -3.56 -3.25 3.41
C VAL A 176 -2.37 -4.15 3.74
N ARG A 177 -2.40 -5.37 3.21
CA ARG A 177 -1.33 -6.34 3.29
C ARG A 177 -0.83 -6.67 1.90
N TYR A 178 0.48 -6.63 1.73
CA TYR A 178 1.19 -7.27 0.64
C TYR A 178 1.73 -8.62 1.12
N ASN A 179 1.50 -9.68 0.35
CA ASN A 179 2.05 -11.01 0.60
C ASN A 179 2.90 -11.44 -0.58
N ARG A 180 3.99 -12.15 -0.28
CA ARG A 180 4.81 -12.87 -1.24
C ARG A 180 5.06 -14.28 -0.73
N ASN A 181 4.55 -15.26 -1.48
CA ASN A 181 4.78 -16.67 -1.20
C ASN A 181 6.19 -17.08 -1.64
N ALA A 182 6.78 -18.05 -0.95
CA ALA A 182 8.03 -18.67 -1.36
C ALA A 182 7.86 -19.35 -2.73
N ILE A 183 8.70 -18.98 -3.69
CA ILE A 183 8.66 -19.51 -5.05
C ILE A 183 9.70 -20.62 -5.21
N ASN A 184 10.86 -20.44 -4.58
CA ASN A 184 11.97 -21.39 -4.63
C ASN A 184 12.16 -22.15 -3.31
N PRO A 185 12.67 -23.40 -3.35
CA PRO A 185 13.05 -24.14 -2.14
C PRO A 185 14.10 -23.36 -1.34
N GLY A 186 13.76 -22.95 -0.12
CA GLY A 186 14.62 -22.16 0.77
C GLY A 186 14.20 -20.69 0.93
N GLU A 187 13.30 -20.18 0.08
CA GLU A 187 12.68 -18.87 0.29
C GLU A 187 11.66 -18.93 1.44
N ARG A 188 11.53 -17.84 2.20
CA ARG A 188 10.51 -17.70 3.25
C ARG A 188 9.34 -16.88 2.71
N ASN A 189 8.13 -17.28 3.10
CA ASN A 189 6.95 -16.43 2.93
C ASN A 189 7.20 -15.09 3.60
N TRP A 190 6.84 -14.03 2.91
CA TRP A 190 7.02 -12.67 3.40
C TRP A 190 5.71 -11.90 3.30
N SER A 191 5.38 -11.13 4.32
CA SER A 191 4.25 -10.22 4.31
C SER A 191 4.63 -8.86 4.86
N TYR A 192 3.94 -7.83 4.38
CA TYR A 192 4.04 -6.47 4.85
C TYR A 192 2.66 -5.89 5.00
N GLU A 193 2.40 -5.35 6.19
CA GLU A 193 1.14 -4.71 6.52
C GLU A 193 1.40 -3.25 6.82
N LYS A 194 0.51 -2.39 6.32
CA LYS A 194 0.51 -0.98 6.66
C LYS A 194 -0.91 -0.50 6.89
N GLU A 195 -1.06 0.26 7.97
CA GLU A 195 -2.29 0.96 8.30
C GLU A 195 -2.12 2.43 7.93
N TYR A 196 -3.10 2.95 7.19
CA TYR A 196 -3.28 4.35 6.88
C TYR A 196 -4.45 4.84 7.70
N SER A 197 -4.21 5.84 8.54
CA SER A 197 -5.24 6.43 9.37
C SER A 197 -5.24 7.93 9.19
N ASN A 198 -6.43 8.52 9.22
CA ASN A 198 -6.59 9.97 9.15
C ASN A 198 -7.85 10.38 9.91
N ARG A 199 -7.81 11.55 10.53
CA ARG A 199 -8.93 12.14 11.24
C ARG A 199 -9.49 13.30 10.43
N VAL A 200 -10.79 13.28 10.20
CA VAL A 200 -11.46 14.24 9.32
C VAL A 200 -12.63 14.91 10.03
N TYR A 201 -12.66 16.23 9.92
CA TYR A 201 -13.78 17.06 10.34
C TYR A 201 -14.70 17.35 9.15
N LEU A 202 -16.00 17.05 9.30
CA LEU A 202 -17.04 17.34 8.32
C LEU A 202 -17.40 18.83 8.40
N ARG A 203 -16.86 19.65 7.50
CA ARG A 203 -17.06 21.11 7.53
C ARG A 203 -18.52 21.50 7.35
N ASN A 204 -19.25 20.75 6.52
CA ASN A 204 -20.59 21.10 6.08
C ASN A 204 -21.70 20.46 6.93
N LYS A 205 -21.38 19.57 7.88
CA LYS A 205 -22.37 18.88 8.70
C LYS A 205 -23.22 19.81 9.58
N ASN A 206 -22.65 20.93 9.99
CA ASN A 206 -23.31 21.90 10.85
C ASN A 206 -23.95 23.06 10.06
N LEU A 207 -23.97 22.99 8.72
CA LEU A 207 -24.65 24.00 7.91
C LEU A 207 -26.17 23.78 7.98
N PRO A 208 -26.97 24.83 8.18
CA PRO A 208 -28.42 24.72 8.12
C PRO A 208 -28.83 24.41 6.69
N ILE A 209 -29.26 23.16 6.44
CA ILE A 209 -29.90 22.79 5.18
C ILE A 209 -31.28 23.47 5.18
N ARG A 210 -31.54 24.36 4.21
CA ARG A 210 -32.88 24.90 4.01
C ARG A 210 -33.74 23.80 3.40
N ASN A 211 -34.36 22.97 4.24
CA ASN A 211 -35.39 22.07 3.76
C ASN A 211 -36.56 22.93 3.28
N ARG A 212 -36.79 22.98 1.97
CA ARG A 212 -38.04 23.48 1.42
C ARG A 212 -39.14 22.52 1.86
N VAL A 213 -40.00 23.00 2.76
CA VAL A 213 -41.28 22.36 3.06
C VAL A 213 -42.14 22.61 1.84
N ASP A 214 -42.32 21.58 1.02
CA ASP A 214 -43.40 21.53 0.03
C ASP A 214 -44.66 20.97 0.70
#